data_AF-A0A2W0BII8-F1
#
_entry.id   AF-A0A2W0BII8-F1
#
_cell.length_a   1.000
_cell.length_b   1.000
_cell.length_c   1.000
_cell.angle_alpha   90.00
_cell.angle_beta   90.00
_cell.angle_gamma   90.00
#
_symmetry.space_group_name_H-M   'P 1'
#
loop_
_entity.id
_entity.type
_entity.pdbx_description
1 polymer ?
#
loop_
_entity_poly.entity_id
_entity_poly.type
_entity_poly.pdbx_seq_one_letter_code
_entity_poly.pdbx_strand_id
1 'polypeptide(L)'
;MPAELLKINSSQPEQKLVSYAAERIRQGQVLGMPTDTFYGLAADPVNLRAALRVPSAPIPVAIIREIGFPITATSANLLGASECMTAECVRDQMGDRISIIVNGGPTERDQPTTIVDLSGDPTQWQIIREGAIPAEEISQILWH
;
A
#
# COMPACT_ATOMS: atom_id res chain seq x y z
N MET A 1 -3.42 16.14 -15.51
CA MET A 1 -4.63 16.47 -14.73
C MET A 1 -4.31 16.12 -13.29
N PRO A 2 -4.64 16.98 -12.31
CA PRO A 2 -4.35 16.69 -10.91
C PRO A 2 -5.16 15.48 -10.42
N ALA A 3 -4.59 14.72 -9.50
CA ALA A 3 -5.19 13.53 -8.92
C ALA A 3 -6.55 13.82 -8.28
N GLU A 4 -7.52 12.96 -8.54
CA GLU A 4 -8.81 12.96 -7.87
C GLU A 4 -8.63 12.51 -6.40
N LEU A 5 -9.14 13.28 -5.45
CA LEU A 5 -9.19 12.90 -4.04
C LEU A 5 -10.47 12.12 -3.74
N LEU A 6 -10.37 10.80 -3.67
CA LEU A 6 -11.47 9.89 -3.34
C LEU A 6 -11.53 9.68 -1.83
N LYS A 7 -12.44 10.36 -1.14
CA LYS A 7 -12.59 10.21 0.31
C LYS A 7 -13.33 8.92 0.66
N ILE A 8 -12.70 8.04 1.44
CA ILE A 8 -13.30 6.77 1.91
C ILE A 8 -13.19 6.72 3.44
N ASN A 9 -14.25 6.29 4.12
CA ASN A 9 -14.19 6.14 5.57
C ASN A 9 -13.26 4.98 5.96
N SER A 10 -12.26 5.24 6.80
CA SER A 10 -11.25 4.25 7.20
C SER A 10 -11.77 3.17 8.15
N SER A 11 -12.78 3.47 8.96
CA SER A 11 -13.39 2.50 9.88
C SER A 11 -14.53 1.72 9.22
N GLN A 12 -15.19 2.32 8.22
CA GLN A 12 -16.32 1.71 7.51
C GLN A 12 -16.32 2.07 6.02
N PRO A 13 -15.44 1.45 5.21
CA PRO A 13 -15.31 1.78 3.80
C PRO A 13 -16.61 1.58 3.02
N GLU A 14 -17.04 2.60 2.29
CA GLU A 14 -18.27 2.56 1.51
C GLU A 14 -18.10 1.71 0.24
N GLN A 15 -18.91 0.66 0.09
CA GLN A 15 -18.80 -0.31 -1.01
C GLN A 15 -18.72 0.35 -2.40
N LYS A 16 -19.53 1.38 -2.67
CA LYS A 16 -19.53 2.07 -3.98
C LYS A 16 -18.18 2.70 -4.30
N LEU A 17 -17.50 3.27 -3.30
CA LEU A 17 -16.20 3.93 -3.47
C LEU A 17 -15.07 2.91 -3.56
N VAL A 18 -15.19 1.81 -2.81
CA VAL A 18 -14.29 0.65 -2.92
C VAL A 18 -14.36 0.05 -4.32
N SER A 19 -15.57 -0.22 -4.84
CA SER A 19 -15.77 -0.73 -6.21
C SER A 19 -15.22 0.23 -7.27
N TYR A 20 -15.35 1.55 -7.06
CA TYR A 20 -14.76 2.55 -7.95
C TYR A 20 -13.22 2.48 -7.94
N ALA A 21 -12.58 2.44 -6.78
CA ALA A 21 -11.13 2.33 -6.67
C ALA A 21 -10.59 1.00 -7.26
N ALA A 22 -11.29 -0.10 -6.99
CA ALA A 22 -11.01 -1.43 -7.51
C ALA A 22 -11.00 -1.45 -9.05
N GLU A 23 -12.02 -0.87 -9.68
CA GLU A 23 -12.14 -0.80 -11.14
C GLU A 23 -11.00 0.00 -11.78
N ARG A 24 -10.51 1.04 -11.09
CA ARG A 24 -9.38 1.86 -11.56
C ARG A 24 -8.08 1.08 -11.58
N ILE A 25 -7.83 0.25 -10.56
CA ILE A 25 -6.69 -0.68 -10.53
C ILE A 25 -6.80 -1.69 -11.68
N ARG A 26 -7.99 -2.29 -11.91
CA ARG A 26 -8.22 -3.22 -13.03
C ARG A 26 -7.97 -2.58 -14.40
N GLN A 27 -8.20 -1.27 -14.52
CA GLN A 27 -7.91 -0.48 -15.72
C GLN A 27 -6.41 -0.11 -15.85
N GLY A 28 -5.53 -0.63 -14.98
CA GLY A 28 -4.09 -0.38 -15.00
C GLY A 28 -3.68 0.95 -14.38
N GLN A 29 -4.56 1.61 -13.62
CA GLN A 29 -4.20 2.87 -12.95
C GLN A 29 -3.48 2.62 -11.63
N VAL A 30 -2.62 3.57 -11.27
CA VAL A 30 -1.92 3.60 -9.98
C VAL A 30 -2.67 4.49 -9.01
N LEU A 31 -2.93 3.97 -7.80
CA LEU A 31 -3.66 4.68 -6.75
C LEU A 31 -2.74 4.95 -5.56
N GLY A 32 -2.79 6.16 -5.00
CA GLY A 32 -2.29 6.40 -3.65
C GLY A 32 -3.35 5.98 -2.62
N MET A 33 -3.00 5.14 -1.65
CA MET A 33 -3.96 4.66 -0.63
C MET A 33 -3.36 4.62 0.78
N PRO A 34 -4.18 4.86 1.83
CA PRO A 34 -3.74 4.77 3.20
C PRO A 34 -3.47 3.32 3.56
N THR A 35 -2.39 3.07 4.30
CA THR A 35 -2.12 1.76 4.91
C THR A 35 -2.01 1.90 6.43
N ASP A 36 -1.67 0.81 7.10
CA ASP A 36 -1.39 0.76 8.54
C ASP A 36 -0.10 1.48 8.94
N THR A 37 0.75 1.85 7.98
CA THR A 37 1.99 2.61 8.20
C THR A 37 1.95 3.96 7.51
N PHE A 38 2.25 3.99 6.21
CA PHE A 38 2.26 5.18 5.37
C PHE A 38 1.29 5.04 4.21
N TYR A 39 1.07 6.11 3.44
CA TYR A 39 0.39 5.96 2.16
C TYR A 39 1.25 5.14 1.20
N GLY A 40 0.62 4.24 0.44
CA GLY A 40 1.27 3.41 -0.56
C GLY A 40 0.69 3.62 -1.96
N LEU A 41 1.52 3.45 -2.98
CA LEU A 41 1.12 3.39 -4.39
C LEU A 41 0.72 1.96 -4.74
N ALA A 42 -0.57 1.71 -4.92
CA ALA A 42 -1.09 0.42 -5.34
C ALA A 42 -1.22 0.30 -6.86
N ALA A 43 -0.83 -0.85 -7.39
CA ALA A 43 -1.00 -1.20 -8.79
C ALA A 43 -1.23 -2.71 -8.97
N ASP A 44 -1.63 -3.10 -10.18
CA ASP A 44 -1.73 -4.49 -10.61
C ASP A 44 -0.34 -5.18 -10.63
N PRO A 45 -0.17 -6.36 -9.98
CA PRO A 45 1.12 -7.04 -9.85
C PRO A 45 1.69 -7.68 -11.11
N VAL A 46 1.04 -7.67 -12.29
CA VAL A 46 1.60 -8.30 -13.51
C VAL A 46 2.92 -7.70 -14.01
N ASN A 47 3.46 -6.66 -13.37
CA ASN A 47 4.78 -6.10 -13.64
C ASN A 47 5.86 -6.76 -12.75
N LEU A 48 6.65 -7.65 -13.35
CA LEU A 48 7.57 -8.61 -12.72
C LEU A 48 8.80 -7.96 -12.05
N ARG A 49 8.60 -7.48 -10.81
CA ARG A 49 9.58 -7.36 -9.70
C ARG A 49 8.88 -6.82 -8.43
N ALA A 50 7.61 -7.17 -8.28
CA ALA A 50 6.70 -6.55 -7.33
C ALA A 50 6.91 -7.07 -5.91
N ALA A 51 7.15 -6.15 -4.96
CA ALA A 51 6.93 -6.45 -3.55
C ALA A 51 5.42 -6.66 -3.34
N LEU A 52 5.04 -7.85 -2.87
CA LEU A 52 3.66 -8.17 -2.53
C LEU A 52 3.38 -7.64 -1.12
N ARG A 53 2.29 -6.88 -0.95
CA ARG A 53 1.89 -6.39 0.37
C ARG A 53 0.46 -6.83 0.67
N VAL A 54 0.26 -7.44 1.83
CA VAL A 54 -1.07 -7.67 2.41
C VAL A 54 -1.26 -6.68 3.57
N PRO A 55 -1.81 -5.49 3.31
CA PRO A 55 -2.05 -4.49 4.36
C PRO A 55 -3.13 -4.96 5.34
N SER A 56 -3.00 -4.57 6.61
CA SER A 56 -4.02 -4.84 7.64
C SER A 56 -5.11 -3.76 7.71
N ALA A 57 -4.90 -2.61 7.06
CA ALA A 57 -5.81 -1.47 7.08
C ALA A 57 -7.14 -1.77 6.33
N PRO A 58 -8.31 -1.29 6.84
CA PRO A 58 -9.61 -1.66 6.28
C PRO A 58 -9.82 -1.28 4.81
N ILE A 59 -9.32 -0.11 4.39
CA ILE A 59 -9.51 0.39 3.01
C ILE A 59 -8.78 -0.51 2.00
N PRO A 60 -7.45 -0.74 2.10
CA PRO A 60 -6.77 -1.66 1.21
C PRO A 60 -7.34 -3.09 1.24
N VAL A 61 -7.71 -3.62 2.42
CA VAL A 61 -8.34 -4.94 2.54
C VAL A 61 -9.65 -5.01 1.78
N ALA A 62 -10.51 -3.98 1.89
CA ALA A 62 -11.76 -3.91 1.16
C ALA A 62 -11.54 -3.88 -0.36
N ILE A 63 -10.56 -3.10 -0.84
CA ILE A 63 -10.20 -3.02 -2.26
C ILE A 63 -9.68 -4.37 -2.77
N ILE A 64 -8.76 -5.02 -2.04
CA ILE A 64 -8.20 -6.34 -2.41
C ILE A 64 -9.30 -7.40 -2.50
N ARG A 65 -10.23 -7.42 -1.54
CA ARG A 65 -11.38 -8.34 -1.55
C ARG A 65 -12.29 -8.11 -2.76
N GLU A 66 -12.46 -6.86 -3.17
CA GLU A 66 -13.30 -6.49 -4.32
C GLU A 66 -12.63 -6.81 -5.67
N ILE A 67 -11.32 -6.57 -5.82
CA ILE A 67 -10.60 -6.87 -7.07
C ILE A 67 -10.37 -8.37 -7.26
N GLY A 68 -10.24 -9.14 -6.17
CA GLY A 68 -10.08 -10.61 -6.21
C GLY A 68 -8.65 -11.09 -6.48
N PHE A 69 -7.66 -10.19 -6.45
CA PHE A 69 -6.24 -10.48 -6.62
C PHE A 69 -5.38 -9.56 -5.72
N PRO A 70 -4.15 -9.94 -5.35
CA PRO A 70 -3.32 -9.09 -4.51
C PRO A 70 -2.82 -7.85 -5.28
N ILE A 71 -2.52 -6.77 -4.56
CA ILE A 71 -1.89 -5.56 -5.14
C ILE A 71 -0.40 -5.54 -4.81
N THR A 72 0.40 -4.90 -5.66
CA THR A 72 1.74 -4.45 -5.27
C THR A 72 1.66 -3.04 -4.72
N ALA A 73 2.42 -2.74 -3.66
CA ALA A 73 2.49 -1.40 -3.12
C ALA A 73 3.91 -0.99 -2.71
N THR A 74 4.31 0.21 -3.09
CA THR A 74 5.49 0.92 -2.57
C THR A 74 5.07 2.19 -1.83
N SER A 75 5.95 2.84 -1.10
CA SER A 75 5.65 4.09 -0.40
C SER A 75 5.22 5.21 -1.37
N ALA A 76 4.21 5.98 -0.99
CA ALA A 76 3.65 7.05 -1.82
C ALA A 76 4.38 8.38 -1.61
N ASN A 77 5.64 8.42 -2.00
CA ASN A 77 6.53 9.57 -1.92
C ASN A 77 7.47 9.64 -3.12
N LEU A 78 8.00 10.84 -3.39
CA LEU A 78 9.07 11.01 -4.36
C LEU A 78 10.38 10.40 -3.84
N LEU A 79 11.25 9.98 -4.76
CA LEU A 79 12.57 9.45 -4.43
C LEU A 79 13.35 10.45 -3.56
N GLY A 80 13.79 10.00 -2.38
CA GLY A 80 14.53 10.83 -1.42
C GLY A 80 13.67 11.78 -0.57
N ALA A 81 12.35 11.83 -0.79
CA ALA A 81 11.43 12.57 0.05
C ALA A 81 10.92 11.73 1.24
N SER A 82 10.46 12.39 2.30
CA SER A 82 9.84 11.73 3.45
C SER A 82 8.56 10.99 3.04
N GLU A 83 8.30 9.85 3.70
CA GLU A 83 7.04 9.10 3.51
C GLU A 83 5.83 9.94 3.96
N CYS A 84 4.70 9.78 3.26
CA CYS A 84 3.49 10.54 3.53
C CYS A 84 2.53 9.81 4.47
N MET A 85 2.04 10.52 5.48
CA MET A 85 1.01 10.03 6.40
C MET A 85 -0.39 10.59 6.08
N THR A 86 -0.50 11.55 5.17
CA THR A 86 -1.77 12.20 4.80
C THR A 86 -1.97 12.23 3.29
N ALA A 87 -3.23 12.26 2.86
CA ALA A 87 -3.58 12.39 1.45
C ALA A 87 -3.09 13.72 0.85
N GLU A 88 -3.05 14.78 1.66
CA GLU A 88 -2.54 16.09 1.27
C GLU A 88 -1.04 16.01 0.96
N CYS A 89 -0.23 15.34 1.80
CA CYS A 89 1.19 15.12 1.52
C CYS A 89 1.39 14.37 0.19
N VAL A 90 0.59 13.32 -0.06
CA VAL A 90 0.66 12.56 -1.32
C VAL A 90 0.29 13.43 -2.52
N ARG A 91 -0.75 14.24 -2.39
CA ARG A 91 -1.18 15.18 -3.44
C ARG A 91 -0.09 16.21 -3.73
N ASP A 92 0.53 16.76 -2.71
CA ASP A 92 1.56 17.80 -2.87
C ASP A 92 2.84 17.21 -3.52
N GLN A 93 3.18 15.95 -3.24
CA GLN A 93 4.34 15.29 -3.85
C GLN A 93 4.07 14.68 -5.23
N MET A 94 2.88 14.09 -5.44
CA MET A 94 2.61 13.20 -6.59
C MET A 94 1.29 13.47 -7.30
N GLY A 95 0.55 14.52 -6.93
CA GLY A 95 -0.78 14.81 -7.48
C GLY A 95 -0.82 14.92 -9.01
N ASP A 96 0.27 15.29 -9.67
CA ASP A 96 0.33 15.36 -11.14
C ASP A 96 0.75 14.04 -11.82
N ARG A 97 1.14 13.03 -11.03
CA ARG A 97 1.71 11.75 -11.50
C ARG A 97 0.78 10.56 -11.32
N ILE A 98 -0.22 10.68 -10.46
CA ILE A 98 -1.21 9.63 -10.19
C ILE A 98 -2.62 10.16 -10.46
N SER A 99 -3.53 9.26 -10.87
CA SER A 99 -4.89 9.65 -11.22
C SER A 99 -5.78 9.83 -10.00
N ILE A 100 -5.57 9.03 -8.95
CA ILE A 100 -6.46 8.95 -7.79
C ILE A 100 -5.65 8.82 -6.50
N ILE A 101 -6.07 9.57 -5.47
CA ILE A 101 -5.62 9.45 -4.09
C ILE A 101 -6.82 9.13 -3.21
N VAL A 102 -6.79 7.98 -2.55
CA VAL A 102 -7.80 7.59 -1.58
C VAL A 102 -7.53 8.32 -0.26
N ASN A 103 -8.41 9.21 0.18
CA ASN A 103 -8.28 9.90 1.46
C ASN A 103 -9.04 9.16 2.55
N GLY A 104 -8.31 8.38 3.37
CA GLY A 104 -8.81 7.70 4.56
C GLY A 104 -8.47 8.39 5.88
N GLY A 105 -7.99 9.64 5.84
CA GLY A 105 -7.42 10.33 7.00
C GLY A 105 -5.92 10.04 7.22
N PRO A 106 -5.35 10.54 8.32
CA PRO A 106 -3.96 10.30 8.68
C PRO A 106 -3.72 8.84 9.06
N THR A 107 -2.54 8.31 8.73
CA THR A 107 -2.12 6.97 9.18
C THR A 107 -1.57 7.01 10.61
N GLU A 108 -1.70 5.90 11.35
CA GLU A 108 -1.43 5.86 12.80
C GLU A 108 0.00 5.47 13.18
N ARG A 109 0.74 4.76 12.31
CA ARG A 109 2.12 4.35 12.60
C ARG A 109 3.12 5.21 11.83
N ASP A 110 4.14 5.68 12.54
CA ASP A 110 5.29 6.42 12.00
C ASP A 110 6.47 5.50 11.62
N GLN A 111 6.35 4.20 11.87
CA GLN A 111 7.36 3.21 11.51
C GLN A 111 7.07 2.59 10.14
N PRO A 112 8.09 2.46 9.27
CA PRO A 112 7.95 1.87 7.95
C PRO A 112 7.59 0.38 8.04
N THR A 113 7.18 -0.22 6.92
CA THR A 113 6.98 -1.67 6.86
C THR A 113 8.30 -2.44 6.93
N THR A 114 8.25 -3.59 7.59
CA THR A 114 9.29 -4.61 7.49
C THR A 114 9.26 -5.24 6.10
N ILE A 115 10.43 -5.37 5.47
CA ILE A 115 10.61 -5.97 4.14
C ILE A 115 11.47 -7.22 4.30
N VAL A 116 10.91 -8.35 3.91
CA VAL A 116 11.58 -9.65 3.86
C VAL A 116 11.73 -10.06 2.41
N ASP A 117 12.93 -10.47 2.03
CA ASP A 117 13.21 -11.07 0.74
C ASP A 117 13.09 -12.60 0.85
N LEU A 118 12.18 -13.14 0.04
CA LEU A 118 11.85 -14.56 -0.10
C LEU A 118 12.20 -15.08 -1.51
N SER A 119 12.97 -14.33 -2.30
CA SER A 119 13.31 -14.69 -3.68
C SER A 119 14.32 -15.84 -3.80
N GLY A 120 14.94 -16.22 -2.68
CA GLY A 120 15.87 -17.35 -2.59
C GLY A 120 15.18 -18.70 -2.41
N ASP A 121 15.90 -19.62 -1.77
CA ASP A 121 15.34 -20.90 -1.33
C ASP A 121 14.20 -20.65 -0.32
N PRO A 122 13.08 -21.40 -0.32
CA PRO A 122 12.00 -21.24 0.65
C PRO A 122 12.43 -21.34 2.13
N THR A 123 13.58 -21.97 2.39
CA THR A 123 14.21 -22.09 3.72
C THR A 123 15.19 -20.96 4.04
N GLN A 124 15.45 -20.06 3.09
CA GLN A 124 16.39 -18.95 3.19
C GLN A 124 15.67 -17.63 2.94
N TRP A 125 15.59 -16.80 3.96
CA TRP A 125 15.01 -15.47 3.89
C TRP A 125 15.90 -14.46 4.58
N GLN A 126 15.80 -13.22 4.15
CA GLN A 126 16.59 -12.11 4.72
C GLN A 126 15.71 -10.89 4.94
N ILE A 127 15.96 -10.18 6.03
CA ILE A 127 15.34 -8.88 6.27
C ILE A 127 16.12 -7.84 5.49
N ILE A 128 15.46 -7.22 4.51
CA ILE A 128 16.02 -6.11 3.72
C ILE A 128 15.86 -4.80 4.48
N ARG A 129 14.77 -4.65 5.24
CA ARG A 129 14.49 -3.49 6.09
C ARG A 129 13.63 -3.91 7.26
N GLU A 130 14.09 -3.66 8.48
CA GLU A 130 13.25 -3.82 9.66
C GLU A 130 12.34 -2.61 9.84
N GLY A 131 11.10 -2.85 10.27
CA GLY A 131 10.07 -1.84 10.43
C GLY A 131 9.07 -2.24 11.52
N ALA A 132 7.79 -1.95 11.31
CA ALA A 132 6.72 -2.12 12.30
C ALA A 132 6.48 -3.57 12.80
N ILE A 133 7.07 -4.58 12.16
CA ILE A 133 7.09 -5.98 12.62
C ILE A 133 8.55 -6.36 12.90
N PRO A 134 8.93 -6.64 14.17
CA PRO A 134 10.28 -7.00 14.54
C PRO A 134 10.77 -8.27 13.84
N ALA A 135 12.09 -8.35 13.62
CA ALA A 135 12.74 -9.53 13.07
C ALA A 135 12.38 -10.82 13.84
N GLU A 136 12.37 -10.73 15.18
CA GLU A 136 12.11 -11.86 16.07
C GLU A 136 10.70 -12.46 15.91
N GLU A 137 9.69 -11.64 15.61
CA GLU A 137 8.33 -12.14 15.36
C GLU A 137 8.25 -12.89 14.03
N ILE A 138 8.93 -12.39 13.01
CA ILE A 138 9.01 -13.03 11.68
C ILE A 138 9.75 -14.37 11.80
N SER A 139 10.82 -14.39 12.61
CA SER A 139 11.59 -15.58 12.91
C SER A 139 10.75 -16.74 13.44
N GLN A 140 9.76 -16.46 14.29
CA GLN A 140 8.93 -17.52 14.86
C GLN A 140 8.01 -18.19 13.83
N ILE A 141 7.74 -17.54 12.69
CA ILE A 141 6.80 -18.01 11.66
C ILE A 141 7.54 -18.63 10.48
N LEU A 142 8.64 -18.02 10.03
CA LEU A 142 9.40 -18.47 8.86
C LEU A 142 10.44 -19.55 9.18
N TRP A 143 10.51 -20.03 10.42
CA TRP A 143 11.36 -21.17 10.79
C TRP A 143 10.65 -22.52 10.47
N HIS A 144 11.04 -23.13 9.34
CA HIS A 144 11.00 -24.57 9.10
C HIS A 144 12.19 -24.99 8.23
#